data_AF-A0A0Q7WQF9-F1
#
_entry.id   AF-A0A0Q7WQF9-F1
#
_cell.length_a   1.000
_cell.length_b   1.000
_cell.length_c   1.000
_cell.angle_alpha   90.00
_cell.angle_beta   90.00
_cell.angle_gamma   90.00
#
_symmetry.space_group_name_H-M   'P 1'
#
loop_
_entity.id
_entity.type
_entity.pdbx_description
1 polymer ?
#
loop_
_entity_poly.entity_id
_entity_poly.type
_entity_poly.pdbx_seq_one_letter_code
_entity_poly.pdbx_strand_id
1 'polypeptide(L)'
;MGPDVLVPFGFFFAPVILVLALVLVPKWLRSRERLQAQQLIRMAIERGQEPSPQLFEALTKDVAPVKVPSAHRDMRIGVILLAVAAGIALTGVALGSIDDHAMFGTVSGAAIPGMIGLAFVILSFFNPNKRPPEA
;
A
#
# COMPACT_ATOMS: atom_id res chain seq x y z
N MET A 1 12.70 -24.52 20.09
CA MET A 1 12.36 -23.13 20.46
C MET A 1 11.12 -23.23 21.33
N GLY A 2 11.20 -22.86 22.61
CA GLY A 2 10.07 -22.99 23.53
C GLY A 2 8.89 -22.09 23.12
N PRO A 3 7.66 -22.36 23.63
CA PRO A 3 6.49 -21.50 23.42
C PRO A 3 6.76 -20.04 23.78
N ASP A 4 7.69 -19.80 24.70
CA ASP A 4 8.10 -18.49 25.21
C ASP A 4 8.79 -17.60 24.16
N VAL A 5 9.38 -18.20 23.10
CA VAL A 5 10.02 -17.48 21.99
C VAL A 5 9.09 -17.37 20.77
N LEU A 6 8.18 -18.33 20.60
CA LEU A 6 7.25 -18.36 19.47
C LEU A 6 6.16 -17.29 19.58
N VAL A 7 5.70 -16.99 20.80
CA VAL A 7 4.64 -16.00 21.06
C VAL A 7 5.07 -14.57 20.69
N PRO A 8 6.25 -14.07 21.13
CA PRO A 8 6.74 -12.75 20.71
C PRO A 8 6.97 -12.64 19.19
N PHE A 9 7.53 -13.70 18.58
CA PHE A 9 7.78 -13.72 17.14
C PHE A 9 6.47 -13.71 16.34
N GLY A 10 5.48 -14.50 16.73
CA GLY A 10 4.17 -14.52 16.10
C GLY A 10 3.51 -13.14 16.17
N PHE A 11 3.52 -12.50 17.33
CA PHE A 11 2.89 -11.19 17.52
C PHE A 11 3.55 -10.07 16.69
N PHE A 12 4.88 -10.08 16.56
CA PHE A 12 5.60 -9.04 15.82
C PHE A 12 5.54 -9.24 14.30
N PHE A 13 5.70 -10.48 13.83
CA PHE A 13 5.79 -10.77 12.39
C PHE A 13 4.44 -11.03 11.71
N ALA A 14 3.44 -11.58 12.41
CA ALA A 14 2.11 -11.82 11.83
C ALA A 14 1.46 -10.59 11.20
N PRO A 15 1.43 -9.40 11.83
CA PRO A 15 0.82 -8.22 11.20
C PRO A 15 1.57 -7.76 9.95
N VAL A 16 2.91 -7.86 9.94
CA VAL A 16 3.74 -7.50 8.78
C VAL A 16 3.47 -8.45 7.61
N ILE A 17 3.41 -9.76 7.88
CA ILE A 17 3.12 -10.78 6.86
C ILE A 17 1.71 -10.60 6.30
N LEU A 18 0.72 -10.29 7.14
CA LEU A 18 -0.65 -10.03 6.72
C LEU A 18 -0.73 -8.83 5.76
N VAL A 19 -0.08 -7.72 6.10
CA VAL A 19 -0.03 -6.52 5.25
C VAL A 19 0.68 -6.81 3.94
N LEU A 20 1.79 -7.55 3.97
CA LEU A 20 2.51 -7.96 2.76
C LEU A 20 1.59 -8.80 1.85
N ALA A 21 0.92 -9.81 2.40
CA ALA A 21 0.01 -10.67 1.65
C ALA A 21 -1.11 -9.85 1.00
N LEU A 22 -1.74 -8.94 1.74
CA LEU A 22 -2.83 -8.10 1.24
C LEU A 22 -2.41 -7.21 0.06
N VAL A 23 -1.15 -6.77 0.01
CA VAL A 23 -0.64 -5.90 -1.06
C VAL A 23 -0.06 -6.68 -2.24
N LEU A 24 0.68 -7.76 -1.97
CA LEU A 24 1.35 -8.54 -3.00
C LEU A 24 0.36 -9.41 -3.79
N VAL A 25 -0.60 -10.04 -3.12
CA VAL A 25 -1.57 -10.94 -3.76
C VAL A 25 -2.34 -10.26 -4.90
N PRO A 26 -3.02 -9.12 -4.70
CA PRO A 26 -3.77 -8.47 -5.78
C PRO A 26 -2.86 -7.93 -6.89
N LYS A 27 -1.63 -7.50 -6.57
CA LYS A 27 -0.64 -7.07 -7.58
C LYS A 27 -0.21 -8.23 -8.46
N TRP A 28 0.05 -9.39 -7.85
CA TRP A 28 0.47 -10.59 -8.56
C TRP A 28 -0.64 -11.16 -9.46
N LEU A 29 -1.88 -11.21 -8.95
CA LEU A 29 -3.05 -11.61 -9.74
C LEU A 29 -3.26 -10.72 -10.96
N ARG A 30 -3.27 -9.39 -10.77
CA ARG A 30 -3.38 -8.42 -11.88
C ARG A 30 -2.24 -8.52 -12.90
N SER A 31 -1.02 -8.83 -12.45
CA SER A 31 0.11 -9.03 -13.36
C SER A 31 -0.08 -10.26 -14.25
N ARG A 32 -0.70 -11.32 -13.72
CA ARG A 32 -0.98 -12.54 -14.50
C ARG A 32 -2.09 -12.32 -15.51
N GLU A 33 -3.15 -11.62 -15.14
CA GLU A 33 -4.25 -11.26 -16.05
C GLU A 33 -3.73 -10.48 -17.27
N ARG A 34 -2.82 -9.51 -17.05
CA ARG A 34 -2.18 -8.73 -18.14
C ARG A 34 -1.35 -9.59 -19.09
N LEU A 35 -0.62 -10.57 -18.57
CA LEU A 35 0.18 -11.48 -19.39
C LEU A 35 -0.70 -12.38 -20.26
N GLN A 36 -1.81 -12.87 -19.72
CA GLN A 36 -2.77 -13.70 -20.46
C GLN A 36 -3.48 -12.91 -21.56
N ALA A 37 -3.88 -11.65 -21.29
CA ALA A 37 -4.47 -10.78 -22.29
C ALA A 37 -3.54 -10.56 -23.50
N GLN A 38 -2.24 -10.36 -23.25
CA GLN A 38 -1.24 -10.21 -24.32
C GLN A 38 -1.07 -11.48 -25.17
N GLN A 39 -1.17 -12.66 -24.56
CA GLN A 39 -1.07 -13.93 -25.28
C GLN A 39 -2.27 -14.17 -26.20
N LEU A 40 -3.48 -13.84 -25.74
CA LEU A 40 -4.69 -13.94 -26.56
C LEU A 40 -4.65 -13.00 -27.77
N ILE A 41 -4.10 -11.78 -27.61
CA ILE A 41 -3.90 -10.84 -28.73
C ILE A 41 -2.92 -11.41 -29.76
N ARG A 42 -1.80 -12.00 -29.32
CA ARG A 42 -0.86 -12.66 -30.24
C ARG A 42 -1.53 -13.76 -31.05
N MET A 43 -2.34 -14.60 -30.38
CA MET A 43 -3.11 -15.65 -31.05
C MET A 43 -4.20 -15.11 -31.99
N ALA A 44 -4.82 -13.96 -31.68
CA ALA A 44 -5.81 -13.33 -32.54
C ALA A 44 -5.19 -12.69 -33.80
N ILE A 45 -4.02 -12.05 -33.64
CA ILE A 45 -3.24 -11.49 -34.75
C ILE A 45 -2.74 -12.60 -35.69
N GLU A 46 -2.21 -13.70 -35.13
CA GLU A 46 -1.74 -14.86 -35.91
C GLU A 46 -2.85 -15.55 -36.70
N ARG A 47 -4.10 -15.44 -36.27
CA ARG A 47 -5.28 -15.98 -36.97
C ARG A 47 -5.91 -15.04 -38.00
N GLY A 48 -5.33 -13.86 -38.22
CA GLY A 48 -5.79 -12.91 -39.24
C GLY A 48 -7.19 -12.34 -39.01
N GLN A 49 -7.73 -12.43 -37.80
CA GLN A 49 -8.98 -11.77 -37.45
C GLN A 49 -8.71 -10.28 -37.22
N GLU A 50 -9.34 -9.41 -38.01
CA GLU A 50 -9.35 -7.97 -37.76
C GLU A 50 -9.88 -7.75 -36.34
N PRO A 51 -9.07 -7.23 -35.41
CA PRO A 51 -9.47 -7.19 -34.01
C PRO A 51 -10.70 -6.28 -33.90
N SER A 52 -11.81 -6.85 -33.41
CA SER A 52 -13.05 -6.10 -33.23
C SER A 52 -12.76 -4.81 -32.42
N PRO A 53 -13.25 -3.63 -32.84
CA PRO A 53 -12.95 -2.34 -32.21
C PRO A 53 -13.16 -2.31 -30.68
N GLN A 54 -14.07 -3.15 -30.18
CA GLN A 54 -14.36 -3.32 -28.75
C GLN A 54 -13.17 -3.87 -27.94
N LEU A 55 -12.30 -4.70 -28.54
CA LEU A 55 -11.13 -5.26 -27.86
C LEU A 55 -10.02 -4.22 -27.68
N PHE A 56 -9.83 -3.34 -28.69
CA PHE A 56 -8.93 -2.19 -28.56
C PHE A 56 -9.44 -1.21 -27.51
N GLU A 57 -10.75 -0.91 -27.49
CA GLU A 57 -11.34 0.00 -26.50
C GLU A 57 -11.24 -0.55 -25.06
N ALA A 58 -11.46 -1.85 -24.87
CA ALA A 58 -11.27 -2.51 -23.57
C ALA A 58 -9.81 -2.48 -23.12
N LEU A 59 -8.86 -2.67 -24.04
CA LEU A 59 -7.43 -2.58 -23.74
C LEU A 59 -6.98 -1.15 -23.44
N THR A 60 -7.48 -0.14 -24.16
CA THR A 60 -7.21 1.27 -23.85
C THR A 60 -7.82 1.69 -22.52
N LYS A 61 -8.98 1.12 -22.14
CA LYS A 61 -9.56 1.27 -20.79
C LYS A 61 -8.75 0.57 -19.69
N ASP A 62 -8.21 -0.62 -19.97
CA ASP A 62 -7.41 -1.42 -19.01
C ASP A 62 -5.94 -1.01 -18.92
N VAL A 63 -5.45 -0.20 -19.87
CA VAL A 63 -4.33 0.73 -19.65
C VAL A 63 -4.85 1.83 -18.73
N ALA A 64 -5.21 1.42 -17.51
CA ALA A 64 -5.71 2.29 -16.46
C ALA A 64 -4.80 3.51 -16.42
N PRO A 65 -5.36 4.74 -16.41
CA PRO A 65 -4.59 5.96 -16.39
C PRO A 65 -3.53 5.81 -15.31
N VAL A 66 -2.26 6.07 -15.67
CA VAL A 66 -1.14 6.16 -14.74
C VAL A 66 -1.70 6.83 -13.50
N LYS A 67 -1.94 6.07 -12.42
CA LYS A 67 -2.77 6.52 -11.29
C LYS A 67 -2.15 7.80 -10.79
N VAL A 68 -2.70 8.92 -11.23
CA VAL A 68 -2.18 10.25 -10.92
C VAL A 68 -2.19 10.31 -9.40
N PRO A 69 -1.09 10.68 -8.74
CA PRO A 69 -1.07 10.83 -7.30
C PRO A 69 -2.24 11.72 -6.90
N SER A 70 -3.31 11.11 -6.37
CA SER A 70 -4.51 11.85 -5.99
C SER A 70 -4.30 12.29 -4.56
N ALA A 71 -4.63 13.54 -4.25
CA ALA A 71 -4.50 14.11 -2.91
C ALA A 71 -5.20 13.23 -1.85
N HIS A 72 -6.29 12.55 -2.24
CA HIS A 72 -7.00 11.57 -1.42
C HIS A 72 -6.16 10.34 -1.06
N ARG A 73 -5.32 9.84 -1.96
CA ARG A 73 -4.44 8.70 -1.68
C ARG A 73 -3.35 9.10 -0.69
N ASP A 74 -2.75 10.27 -0.88
CA ASP A 74 -1.71 10.78 0.00
C ASP A 74 -2.28 11.10 1.38
N MET A 75 -3.50 11.67 1.45
CA MET A 75 -4.22 11.88 2.72
C MET A 75 -4.44 10.58 3.47
N ARG A 76 -4.90 9.53 2.77
CA ARG A 76 -5.15 8.22 3.39
C ARG A 76 -3.87 7.62 3.93
N ILE A 77 -2.78 7.65 3.15
CA ILE A 77 -1.49 7.12 3.58
C ILE A 77 -0.98 7.91 4.80
N GLY A 78 -1.09 9.23 4.78
CA GLY A 78 -0.69 10.09 5.90
C GLY A 78 -1.44 9.82 7.19
N VAL A 79 -2.78 9.74 7.12
CA VAL A 79 -3.63 9.46 8.28
C VAL A 79 -3.37 8.06 8.83
N ILE A 80 -3.19 7.05 7.96
CA ILE A 80 -2.87 5.69 8.39
C ILE A 80 -1.54 5.66 9.15
N LEU A 81 -0.51 6.32 8.62
CA LEU A 81 0.81 6.37 9.27
C LEU A 81 0.80 7.13 10.60
N LEU A 82 0.03 8.22 10.71
CA LEU A 82 -0.18 8.91 11.98
C LEU A 82 -0.90 8.01 13.00
N ALA A 83 -1.92 7.25 12.57
CA ALA A 83 -2.62 6.31 13.44
C ALA A 83 -1.69 5.18 13.94
N VAL A 84 -0.82 4.67 13.05
CA VAL A 84 0.20 3.67 13.44
C VAL A 84 1.19 4.27 14.45
N ALA A 85 1.68 5.48 14.21
CA ALA A 85 2.58 6.18 15.13
C ALA A 85 1.93 6.38 16.50
N ALA A 86 0.66 6.82 16.54
CA ALA A 86 -0.10 6.95 17.78
C ALA A 86 -0.25 5.61 18.51
N GLY A 87 -0.53 4.52 17.79
CA GLY A 87 -0.61 3.17 18.37
C GLY A 87 0.72 2.70 18.98
N ILE A 88 1.85 2.95 18.32
CA ILE A 88 3.18 2.63 18.84
C ILE A 88 3.50 3.49 20.06
N ALA A 89 3.19 4.80 20.02
CA ALA A 89 3.42 5.70 21.14
C ALA A 89 2.60 5.30 22.39
N LEU A 90 1.31 4.96 22.21
CA LEU A 90 0.46 4.46 23.30
C LEU A 90 0.98 3.15 23.89
N THR A 91 1.45 2.24 23.04
CA THR A 91 2.12 1.01 23.49
C THR A 91 3.36 1.33 24.33
N GLY A 92 4.17 2.29 23.89
CA GLY A 92 5.35 2.73 24.64
C GLY A 92 4.99 3.32 26.01
N VAL A 93 3.97 4.16 26.09
CA VAL A 93 3.48 4.71 27.37
C VAL A 93 2.98 3.60 28.30
N ALA A 94 2.24 2.61 27.77
CA ALA A 94 1.82 1.46 28.56
C ALA A 94 3.03 0.67 29.09
N LEU A 95 4.08 0.52 28.27
CA LEU A 95 5.31 -0.19 28.63
C LEU A 95 6.14 0.56 29.69
N GLY A 96 6.04 1.89 29.76
CA GLY A 96 6.69 2.71 30.79
C GLY A 96 6.23 2.43 32.21
N SER A 97 5.07 1.79 32.38
CA SER A 97 4.65 1.28 33.70
C SER A 97 5.51 0.10 34.19
N ILE A 98 6.27 -0.54 33.30
CA ILE A 98 7.11 -1.72 33.56
C ILE A 98 8.59 -1.36 33.46
N ASP A 99 8.98 -0.62 32.41
CA ASP A 99 10.36 -0.21 32.15
C ASP A 99 10.40 1.10 31.36
N ASP A 100 10.99 2.14 31.96
CA ASP A 100 11.17 3.46 31.36
C ASP A 100 12.05 3.41 30.11
N HIS A 101 13.08 2.56 30.08
CA HIS A 101 13.96 2.43 28.91
C HIS A 101 13.21 1.81 27.72
N ALA A 102 12.32 0.85 28.00
CA ALA A 102 11.46 0.24 27.00
C ALA A 102 10.41 1.24 26.45
N MET A 103 9.91 2.15 27.29
CA MET A 103 9.06 3.27 26.85
C MET A 103 9.81 4.17 25.87
N PHE A 104 10.99 4.69 26.25
CA PHE A 104 11.75 5.60 25.39
C PHE A 104 12.14 4.94 24.06
N GLY A 105 12.53 3.67 24.09
CA GLY A 105 12.81 2.89 22.87
C GLY A 105 11.59 2.72 21.96
N THR A 106 10.43 2.42 22.53
CA THR A 106 9.19 2.20 21.75
C THR A 106 8.62 3.50 21.21
N VAL A 107 8.54 4.56 22.03
CA VAL A 107 8.04 5.88 21.62
C VAL A 107 8.95 6.54 20.59
N SER A 108 10.27 6.38 20.70
CA SER A 108 11.20 6.88 19.66
C SER A 108 10.98 6.16 18.32
N GLY A 109 10.64 4.86 18.33
CA GLY A 109 10.23 4.11 17.15
C GLY A 109 8.96 4.66 16.47
N ALA A 110 8.05 5.28 17.23
CA ALA A 110 6.85 5.91 16.71
C ALA A 110 7.13 7.20 15.91
N ALA A 111 8.26 7.86 16.16
CA ALA A 111 8.58 9.14 15.53
C ALA A 111 8.73 9.02 14.00
N ILE A 112 9.29 7.91 13.51
CA ILE A 112 9.48 7.67 12.08
C ILE A 112 8.15 7.64 11.32
N PRO A 113 7.20 6.70 11.61
CA PRO A 113 5.91 6.71 10.96
C PRO A 113 5.11 7.99 11.26
N GLY A 114 5.29 8.61 12.43
CA GLY A 114 4.62 9.86 12.78
C GLY A 114 5.01 11.02 11.86
N MET A 115 6.31 11.20 11.62
CA MET A 115 6.82 12.24 10.74
C MET A 115 6.48 11.98 9.27
N ILE A 116 6.54 10.73 8.81
CA ILE A 116 6.14 10.37 7.44
C ILE A 116 4.63 10.61 7.26
N GLY A 117 3.82 10.23 8.24
CA GLY A 117 2.38 10.46 8.23
C GLY A 117 2.04 11.95 8.19
N LEU A 118 2.70 12.75 9.02
CA LEU A 118 2.57 14.20 9.03
C LEU A 118 2.94 14.81 7.67
N ALA A 119 4.05 14.38 7.06
CA ALA A 119 4.47 14.86 5.75
C ALA A 119 3.41 14.58 4.66
N PHE A 120 2.83 13.38 4.63
CA PHE A 120 1.76 13.05 3.69
C PHE A 120 0.46 13.84 3.93
N VAL A 121 0.11 14.09 5.19
CA VAL A 121 -1.04 14.95 5.53
C VAL A 121 -0.79 16.38 5.04
N ILE A 122 0.38 16.94 5.33
CA ILE A 122 0.78 18.28 4.88
C ILE A 122 0.72 18.35 3.34
N LEU A 123 1.36 17.41 2.65
CA LEU A 123 1.35 17.35 1.18
C LEU A 123 -0.06 17.23 0.60
N SER A 124 -0.97 16.54 1.28
CA SER A 124 -2.37 16.43 0.85
C SER A 124 -3.10 17.77 0.91
N PHE A 125 -2.87 18.58 1.95
CA PHE A 125 -3.43 19.93 2.06
C PHE A 125 -2.83 20.91 1.03
N PHE A 126 -1.53 20.79 0.74
CA PHE A 126 -0.86 21.68 -0.22
C PHE A 126 -1.03 21.27 -1.68
N ASN A 127 -1.48 20.04 -1.98
CA ASN A 127 -1.67 19.56 -3.34
C ASN A 127 -3.08 19.00 -3.61
N PRO A 128 -4.19 19.73 -3.35
CA PRO A 128 -5.53 19.13 -3.30
C PRO A 128 -6.02 18.55 -4.63
N ASN A 129 -5.53 19.01 -5.79
CA ASN A 129 -6.22 18.71 -7.04
C ASN A 129 -5.42 19.03 -8.32
N LYS A 130 -4.32 18.34 -8.61
CA LYS A 130 -3.91 18.20 -10.02
C LYS A 130 -4.84 17.19 -10.67
N ARG A 131 -6.02 17.65 -11.09
CA ARG A 131 -6.84 16.94 -12.07
C ARG A 131 -5.92 16.57 -13.24
N PRO A 132 -6.03 15.37 -13.82
CA PRO A 132 -5.40 15.13 -15.11
C PRO A 132 -5.81 16.28 -16.04
N PRO A 133 -4.90 16.86 -16.84
CA PRO A 133 -5.33 17.76 -17.90
C PRO A 133 -6.38 17.00 -18.71
N GLU A 134 -7.57 17.56 -18.83
CA GLU A 134 -8.61 17.06 -19.72
C GLU A 134 -7.99 17.06 -21.13
N ALA A 135 -7.77 15.88 -21.67
CA ALA A 135 -7.32 15.64 -23.03
C ALA A 135 -8.20 14.56 -23.65
#